data_AF-A0A6L3GME0-F1
#
_entry.id   AF-A0A6L3GME0-F1
#
_cell.length_a   1.000
_cell.length_b   1.000
_cell.length_c   1.000
_cell.angle_alpha   90.00
_cell.angle_beta   90.00
_cell.angle_gamma   90.00
#
_symmetry.space_group_name_H-M   'P 1'
#
loop_
_entity.id
_entity.type
_entity.pdbx_description
1 polymer ?
#
loop_
_entity_poly.entity_id
_entity_poly.type
_entity_poly.pdbx_seq_one_letter_code
_entity_poly.pdbx_strand_id
1 'polypeptide(L)'
;MALTIQTEKGIFDLPRDFSVEIENTSPIYTDKGSQTIASTLPATGHNLSMVDYIHRPDIRNAPKRDAAAVVTDGVYRRTGKLNITSVSTESGIVCNIGFDESLMYEAWKNVSLKELPGLPVIKYPEGVAALARHLEEVMCYQTPADYHVFRIQVASETLEETEYPEFINPIGSDGKTYALLKEARTERVVISGQAVDVKVPAGYGISPFLKVSR
;
A
#
# COMPACT_ATOMS: atom_id res chain seq x y z
N MET A 1 24.90 -26.21 -18.78
CA MET A 1 25.28 -25.07 -17.91
C MET A 1 24.41 -25.18 -16.66
N ALA A 2 24.87 -24.68 -15.52
CA ALA A 2 24.11 -24.76 -14.27
C ALA A 2 23.37 -23.44 -14.03
N LEU A 3 22.20 -23.51 -13.41
CA LEU A 3 21.45 -22.34 -12.96
C LEU A 3 22.34 -21.47 -12.06
N THR A 4 22.27 -20.16 -12.25
CA THR A 4 22.99 -19.17 -11.45
C THR A 4 22.00 -18.10 -11.00
N ILE A 5 22.07 -17.72 -9.73
CA ILE A 5 21.29 -16.62 -9.14
C ILE A 5 22.29 -15.59 -8.64
N GLN A 6 22.32 -14.42 -9.28
CA GLN A 6 23.24 -13.33 -8.96
C GLN A 6 22.51 -12.16 -8.33
N THR A 7 23.08 -11.59 -7.28
CA THR A 7 22.64 -10.33 -6.65
C THR A 7 23.78 -9.30 -6.69
N GLU A 8 23.54 -8.09 -6.19
CA GLU A 8 24.57 -7.05 -6.04
C GLU A 8 25.80 -7.53 -5.23
N LYS A 9 25.62 -8.48 -4.32
CA LYS A 9 26.67 -8.99 -3.43
C LYS A 9 27.45 -10.17 -3.97
N GLY A 10 26.97 -10.81 -5.03
CA GLY A 10 27.62 -12.00 -5.59
C GLY A 10 26.63 -13.01 -6.15
N ILE A 11 27.16 -14.19 -6.48
CA ILE A 11 26.43 -15.32 -7.07
C ILE A 11 26.23 -16.36 -5.98
N PHE A 12 24.99 -16.79 -5.75
CA PHE A 12 24.69 -17.84 -4.79
C PHE A 12 25.34 -19.18 -5.17
N ASP A 13 25.88 -19.88 -4.17
CA ASP A 13 26.31 -21.27 -4.28
C ASP A 13 25.08 -22.16 -4.43
N LEU A 14 24.89 -22.75 -5.61
CA LEU A 14 23.77 -23.64 -5.90
C LEU A 14 24.29 -25.07 -6.17
N PRO A 15 23.56 -26.11 -5.72
CA PRO A 15 23.83 -27.49 -6.14
C PRO A 15 23.75 -27.62 -7.67
N ARG A 16 24.49 -28.57 -8.25
CA ARG A 16 24.49 -28.78 -9.71
C ARG A 16 23.12 -29.11 -10.30
N ASP A 17 22.30 -29.83 -9.53
CA ASP A 17 20.97 -30.27 -9.95
C ASP A 17 19.84 -29.34 -9.44
N PHE A 18 20.21 -28.14 -9.01
CA PHE A 18 19.25 -27.18 -8.51
C PHE A 18 18.41 -26.62 -9.65
N SER A 19 17.09 -26.72 -9.50
CA SER A 19 16.10 -26.21 -10.45
C SER A 19 15.15 -25.26 -9.74
N VAL A 20 14.64 -24.30 -10.50
CA VAL A 20 13.66 -23.33 -10.02
C VAL A 20 12.49 -23.35 -10.99
N GLU A 21 11.30 -23.53 -10.46
CA GLU A 21 10.07 -23.46 -11.24
C GLU A 21 9.57 -22.02 -11.30
N ILE A 22 9.32 -21.56 -12.53
CA ILE A 22 8.80 -20.21 -12.80
C ILE A 22 7.35 -20.36 -13.24
N GLU A 23 6.44 -19.78 -12.44
CA GLU A 23 5.06 -19.60 -12.81
C GLU A 23 4.95 -18.33 -13.65
N ASN A 24 4.70 -18.49 -14.96
CA ASN A 24 4.44 -17.38 -15.86
C ASN A 24 2.95 -17.10 -15.86
N THR A 25 2.58 -15.88 -15.46
CA THR A 25 1.19 -15.47 -15.38
C THR A 25 0.94 -14.29 -16.31
N SER A 26 -0.21 -14.31 -17.00
CA SER A 26 -0.56 -13.23 -17.92
C SER A 26 -1.07 -12.01 -17.13
N PRO A 27 -0.53 -10.81 -17.40
CA PRO A 27 -0.93 -9.59 -16.67
C PRO A 27 -2.39 -9.17 -16.91
N ILE A 28 -3.07 -9.75 -17.91
CA ILE A 28 -4.50 -9.49 -18.15
C ILE A 28 -5.39 -10.22 -17.13
N TYR A 29 -4.93 -11.36 -16.61
CA TYR A 29 -5.76 -12.28 -15.81
C TYR A 29 -5.39 -12.31 -14.32
N THR A 30 -4.32 -11.61 -13.92
CA THR A 30 -3.88 -11.60 -12.53
C THR A 30 -3.18 -10.29 -12.17
N ASP A 31 -3.40 -9.86 -10.93
CA ASP A 31 -2.70 -8.74 -10.31
C ASP A 31 -1.36 -9.18 -9.69
N LYS A 32 -0.99 -10.46 -9.83
CA LYS A 32 0.30 -11.02 -9.42
C LYS A 32 1.11 -11.33 -10.67
N GLY A 33 2.24 -10.65 -10.86
CA GLY A 33 3.13 -10.91 -11.99
C GLY A 33 3.77 -12.30 -11.93
N SER A 34 4.62 -12.58 -12.92
CA SER A 34 5.37 -13.84 -12.96
C SER A 34 6.29 -13.97 -11.74
N GLN A 35 6.37 -15.17 -11.16
CA GLN A 35 7.18 -15.41 -9.95
C GLN A 35 7.68 -16.85 -9.89
N THR A 36 8.74 -17.09 -9.13
CA THR A 36 9.16 -18.46 -8.81
C THR A 36 8.31 -19.04 -7.70
N ILE A 37 8.14 -20.35 -7.71
CA ILE A 37 7.73 -21.08 -6.50
C ILE A 37 8.81 -20.89 -5.43
N ALA A 38 8.40 -20.88 -4.16
CA ALA A 38 9.34 -20.77 -3.04
C ALA A 38 10.39 -21.87 -3.12
N SER A 39 11.64 -21.46 -3.24
CA SER A 39 12.80 -22.34 -3.41
C SER A 39 13.74 -22.16 -2.23
N THR A 40 14.38 -23.25 -1.81
CA THR A 40 15.28 -23.25 -0.67
C THR A 40 16.73 -23.29 -1.14
N LEU A 41 17.46 -22.19 -0.97
CA LEU A 41 18.89 -22.14 -1.24
C LEU A 41 19.67 -22.77 -0.08
N PRO A 42 20.81 -23.42 -0.34
CA PRO A 42 21.60 -24.02 0.72
C PRO A 42 22.22 -22.95 1.63
N ALA A 43 22.27 -23.22 2.93
CA ALA A 43 22.88 -22.36 3.93
C ALA A 43 24.42 -22.46 3.95
N THR A 44 25.08 -22.28 2.80
CA THR A 44 26.54 -22.19 2.75
C THR A 44 27.01 -20.92 3.47
N GLY A 45 28.24 -20.92 3.99
CA GLY A 45 28.80 -19.72 4.62
C GLY A 45 28.79 -18.50 3.69
N HIS A 46 28.99 -18.72 2.38
CA HIS A 46 28.91 -17.68 1.37
C HIS A 46 27.47 -17.17 1.18
N ASN A 47 26.49 -18.05 1.04
CA ASN A 47 25.09 -17.67 0.85
C ASN A 47 24.53 -16.91 2.07
N LEU A 48 24.86 -17.38 3.29
CA LEU A 48 24.50 -16.71 4.53
C LEU A 48 25.14 -15.31 4.65
N SER A 49 26.32 -15.12 4.05
CA SER A 49 26.96 -13.80 3.99
C SER A 49 26.25 -12.84 3.04
N MET A 50 25.73 -13.32 1.90
CA MET A 50 24.99 -12.48 0.96
C MET A 50 23.69 -11.95 1.55
N VAL A 51 23.00 -12.77 2.35
CA VAL A 51 21.70 -12.38 2.94
C VAL A 51 21.82 -11.62 4.26
N ASP A 52 23.05 -11.28 4.69
CA ASP A 52 23.32 -10.65 6.00
C ASP A 52 22.64 -11.41 7.15
N TYR A 53 22.89 -12.73 7.26
CA TYR A 53 22.27 -13.55 8.30
C TYR A 53 22.61 -13.07 9.72
N ILE A 54 21.58 -12.78 10.54
CA ILE A 54 21.67 -12.11 11.85
C ILE A 54 22.66 -12.79 12.80
N HIS A 55 22.73 -14.11 12.78
CA HIS A 55 23.55 -14.87 13.73
C HIS A 55 25.03 -14.98 13.31
N ARG A 56 25.46 -14.31 12.22
CA ARG A 56 26.88 -14.23 11.85
C ARG A 56 27.60 -13.16 12.68
N PRO A 57 28.75 -13.46 13.29
CA PRO A 57 29.47 -12.52 14.15
C PRO A 57 30.10 -11.34 13.39
N ASP A 58 30.33 -11.48 12.08
CA ASP A 58 30.92 -10.45 11.21
C ASP A 58 29.88 -9.50 10.59
N ILE A 59 28.61 -9.60 10.99
CA ILE A 59 27.53 -8.78 10.42
C ILE A 59 27.67 -7.31 10.83
N ARG A 60 27.58 -6.42 9.82
CA ARG A 60 27.57 -4.96 10.01
C ARG A 60 26.28 -4.30 9.54
N ASN A 61 25.53 -4.98 8.68
CA ASN A 61 24.31 -4.47 8.05
C ASN A 61 23.10 -5.29 8.53
N ALA A 62 21.93 -4.65 8.61
CA ALA A 62 20.69 -5.37 8.87
C ALA A 62 20.35 -6.31 7.69
N PRO A 63 19.69 -7.46 7.93
CA PRO A 63 19.25 -8.36 6.87
C PRO A 63 18.38 -7.64 5.85
N LYS A 64 18.82 -7.61 4.59
CA LYS A 64 17.98 -7.15 3.49
C LYS A 64 16.99 -8.26 3.14
N ARG A 65 15.69 -7.98 3.31
CA ARG A 65 14.61 -8.90 2.90
C ARG A 65 14.47 -9.00 1.39
N ASP A 66 14.88 -7.95 0.70
CA ASP A 66 14.59 -7.68 -0.69
C ASP A 66 15.89 -7.33 -1.43
N ALA A 67 16.18 -8.02 -2.52
CA ALA A 67 17.35 -7.75 -3.35
C ALA A 67 17.04 -7.90 -4.84
N ALA A 68 17.61 -7.03 -5.68
CA ALA A 68 17.60 -7.27 -7.11
C ALA A 68 18.41 -8.54 -7.44
N ALA A 69 17.83 -9.42 -8.25
CA ALA A 69 18.44 -10.68 -8.62
C ALA A 69 18.37 -10.92 -10.14
N VAL A 70 19.40 -11.55 -10.68
CA VAL A 70 19.47 -12.02 -12.06
C VAL A 70 19.55 -13.53 -12.01
N VAL A 71 18.58 -14.20 -12.63
CA VAL A 71 18.53 -15.65 -12.79
C VAL A 71 18.99 -15.99 -14.20
N THR A 72 20.01 -16.84 -14.30
CA THR A 72 20.61 -17.25 -15.57
C THR A 72 20.76 -18.76 -15.64
N ASP A 73 20.25 -19.36 -16.72
CA ASP A 73 20.50 -20.75 -17.10
C ASP A 73 20.78 -20.84 -18.61
N GLY A 74 22.05 -21.02 -18.96
CA GLY A 74 22.48 -21.02 -20.35
C GLY A 74 22.17 -19.72 -21.07
N VAL A 75 21.29 -19.78 -22.08
CA VAL A 75 20.82 -18.61 -22.85
C VAL A 75 19.65 -17.88 -22.18
N TYR A 76 19.02 -18.51 -21.19
CA TYR A 76 17.91 -17.91 -20.46
C TYR A 76 18.43 -16.95 -19.41
N ARG A 77 18.00 -15.69 -19.46
CA ARG A 77 18.34 -14.65 -18.49
C ARG A 77 17.10 -13.85 -18.15
N ARG A 78 16.76 -13.79 -16.86
CA ARG A 78 15.70 -12.92 -16.33
C ARG A 78 16.20 -12.12 -15.15
N THR A 79 15.72 -10.88 -15.07
CA THR A 79 15.97 -10.00 -13.93
C THR A 79 14.68 -9.91 -13.12
N GLY A 80 14.82 -9.97 -11.80
CA GLY A 80 13.71 -9.98 -10.87
C GLY A 80 14.12 -9.43 -9.52
N LYS A 81 13.23 -9.55 -8.54
CA LYS A 81 13.47 -9.21 -7.15
C LYS A 81 13.34 -10.47 -6.30
N LEU A 82 14.43 -10.81 -5.64
CA LEU A 82 14.52 -11.86 -4.65
C LEU A 82 13.90 -11.36 -3.36
N ASN A 83 12.87 -12.06 -2.88
CA ASN A 83 12.34 -11.86 -1.53
C ASN A 83 12.69 -13.07 -0.67
N ILE A 84 13.29 -12.79 0.48
CA ILE A 84 13.73 -13.81 1.43
C ILE A 84 12.67 -13.92 2.52
N THR A 85 12.00 -15.08 2.55
CA THR A 85 10.91 -15.35 3.51
C THR A 85 11.47 -15.77 4.86
N SER A 86 12.47 -16.64 4.86
CA SER A 86 13.14 -17.11 6.08
C SER A 86 14.57 -17.54 5.81
N VAL A 87 15.40 -17.45 6.85
CA VAL A 87 16.80 -17.88 6.81
C VAL A 87 17.08 -18.73 8.04
N SER A 88 17.62 -19.92 7.83
CA SER A 88 18.10 -20.82 8.88
C SER A 88 19.36 -21.55 8.42
N THR A 89 20.24 -21.85 9.37
CA THR A 89 21.40 -22.71 9.12
C THR A 89 21.01 -24.16 8.88
N GLU A 90 19.87 -24.61 9.40
CA GLU A 90 19.41 -25.99 9.27
C GLU A 90 18.51 -26.18 8.05
N SER A 91 17.54 -25.28 7.86
CA SER A 91 16.53 -25.40 6.80
C SER A 91 16.87 -24.64 5.52
N GLY A 92 18.00 -23.92 5.48
CA GLY A 92 18.39 -23.13 4.31
C GLY A 92 17.77 -21.73 4.27
N ILE A 93 17.91 -21.09 3.11
CA ILE A 93 17.38 -19.76 2.81
C ILE A 93 16.13 -19.97 1.93
N VAL A 94 14.95 -19.76 2.49
CA VAL A 94 13.70 -19.86 1.74
C VAL A 94 13.44 -18.53 1.06
N CYS A 95 13.38 -18.54 -0.27
CA CYS A 95 13.17 -17.34 -1.07
C CYS A 95 12.26 -17.58 -2.26
N ASN A 96 11.67 -16.50 -2.77
CA ASN A 96 11.06 -16.47 -4.08
C ASN A 96 11.65 -15.32 -4.91
N ILE A 97 11.52 -15.39 -6.23
CA ILE A 97 11.96 -14.33 -7.14
C ILE A 97 10.76 -13.89 -7.96
N GLY A 98 10.34 -12.64 -7.79
CA GLY A 98 9.34 -12.01 -8.65
C GLY A 98 10.01 -11.47 -9.92
N PHE A 99 9.42 -11.74 -11.08
CA PHE A 99 9.88 -11.26 -12.39
C PHE A 99 8.91 -10.25 -13.00
N ASP A 100 9.40 -9.51 -13.98
CA ASP A 100 8.60 -8.70 -14.92
C ASP A 100 7.54 -7.83 -14.23
N GLU A 101 6.25 -8.18 -14.38
CA GLU A 101 5.12 -7.38 -13.89
C GLU A 101 5.04 -7.34 -12.36
N SER A 102 5.63 -8.31 -11.67
CA SER A 102 5.72 -8.30 -10.20
C SER A 102 6.51 -7.08 -9.70
N LEU A 103 7.55 -6.69 -10.43
CA LEU A 103 8.32 -5.48 -10.14
C LEU A 103 7.50 -4.22 -10.40
N MET A 104 6.70 -4.22 -11.47
CA MET A 104 5.85 -3.09 -11.83
C MET A 104 4.72 -2.88 -10.81
N TYR A 105 4.03 -3.95 -10.40
CA TYR A 105 2.99 -3.89 -9.39
C TYR A 105 3.52 -3.46 -8.02
N GLU A 106 4.71 -3.94 -7.65
CA GLU A 106 5.34 -3.52 -6.40
C GLU A 106 5.78 -2.04 -6.46
N ALA A 107 6.36 -1.60 -7.57
CA ALA A 107 6.68 -0.20 -7.79
C ALA A 107 5.42 0.66 -7.74
N TRP A 108 4.31 0.23 -8.35
CA TRP A 108 3.02 0.93 -8.30
C TRP A 108 2.41 0.97 -6.90
N LYS A 109 2.59 -0.08 -6.08
CA LYS A 109 2.16 -0.07 -4.68
C LYS A 109 2.89 1.01 -3.86
N ASN A 110 4.17 1.26 -4.16
CA ASN A 110 4.95 2.35 -3.56
C ASN A 110 4.59 3.74 -4.12
N VAL A 111 3.74 3.84 -5.15
CA VAL A 111 3.19 5.11 -5.65
C VAL A 111 1.77 5.29 -5.11
N SER A 112 1.62 5.19 -3.80
CA SER A 112 0.45 5.77 -3.12
C SER A 112 0.52 7.28 -3.29
N LEU A 113 -0.58 7.95 -3.68
CA LEU A 113 -0.66 9.42 -3.75
C LEU A 113 -0.20 10.11 -2.46
N LYS A 114 -0.27 9.40 -1.31
CA LYS A 114 0.18 9.88 0.00
C LYS A 114 1.71 9.94 0.14
N GLU A 115 2.45 9.20 -0.66
CA GLU A 115 3.91 9.03 -0.55
C GLU A 115 4.68 9.79 -1.63
N LEU A 116 3.98 10.54 -2.51
CA LEU A 116 4.62 11.38 -3.52
C LEU A 116 5.46 12.49 -2.83
N PRO A 117 6.80 12.46 -2.96
CA PRO A 117 7.66 13.46 -2.36
C PRO A 117 7.44 14.82 -3.03
N GLY A 118 7.45 15.89 -2.23
CA GLY A 118 7.35 17.27 -2.74
C GLY A 118 5.93 17.80 -2.93
N LEU A 119 4.89 17.07 -2.54
CA LEU A 119 3.53 17.62 -2.49
C LEU A 119 3.43 18.72 -1.41
N PRO A 120 2.76 19.85 -1.69
CA PRO A 120 2.56 20.90 -0.71
C PRO A 120 1.66 20.39 0.43
N VAL A 121 2.20 20.37 1.65
CA VAL A 121 1.45 20.01 2.86
C VAL A 121 1.11 21.28 3.61
N ILE A 122 -0.19 21.60 3.68
CA ILE A 122 -0.69 22.69 4.52
C ILE A 122 -1.00 22.12 5.90
N LYS A 123 -0.35 22.66 6.93
CA LYS A 123 -0.62 22.32 8.33
C LYS A 123 -1.34 23.48 9.00
N TYR A 124 -2.47 23.20 9.64
CA TYR A 124 -3.21 24.17 10.44
C TYR A 124 -2.77 24.04 11.91
N PRO A 125 -2.09 25.07 12.49
CA PRO A 125 -1.58 25.00 13.87
C PRO A 125 -2.69 24.80 14.92
N GLU A 126 -3.88 25.33 14.63
CA GLU A 126 -5.11 25.19 15.44
C GLU A 126 -5.79 23.82 15.30
N GLY A 127 -5.21 22.90 14.51
CA GLY A 127 -5.68 21.53 14.37
C GLY A 127 -6.94 21.37 13.51
N VAL A 128 -7.73 20.33 13.82
CA VAL A 128 -8.86 19.87 13.00
C VAL A 128 -9.95 20.94 12.85
N ALA A 129 -10.20 21.74 13.89
CA ALA A 129 -11.22 22.78 13.86
C ALA A 129 -10.93 23.87 12.81
N ALA A 130 -9.67 24.32 12.72
CA ALA A 130 -9.27 25.32 11.73
C ALA A 130 -9.27 24.75 10.31
N LEU A 131 -8.87 23.49 10.12
CA LEU A 131 -8.99 22.80 8.83
C LEU A 131 -10.46 22.71 8.40
N ALA A 132 -11.35 22.29 9.29
CA ALA A 132 -12.77 22.17 8.97
C ALA A 132 -13.42 23.53 8.66
N ARG A 133 -13.03 24.60 9.38
CA ARG A 133 -13.46 25.97 9.06
C ARG A 133 -13.00 26.39 7.66
N HIS A 134 -11.73 26.18 7.33
CA HIS A 134 -11.21 26.49 5.99
C HIS A 134 -11.97 25.73 4.88
N LEU A 135 -12.24 24.45 5.08
CA LEU A 135 -12.98 23.64 4.10
C LEU A 135 -14.44 24.10 3.95
N GLU A 136 -15.06 24.60 5.02
CA GLU A 136 -16.38 25.23 4.96
C GLU A 136 -16.37 26.56 4.19
N GLU A 137 -15.35 27.39 4.40
CA GLU A 137 -15.17 28.64 3.62
C GLU A 137 -14.99 28.35 2.12
N VAL A 138 -14.25 27.29 1.78
CA VAL A 138 -14.10 26.81 0.40
C VAL A 138 -15.43 26.28 -0.16
N MET A 139 -16.19 25.50 0.62
CA MET A 139 -17.54 25.02 0.24
C MET A 139 -18.48 26.20 -0.06
N CYS A 140 -18.41 27.26 0.75
CA CYS A 140 -19.22 28.47 0.63
C CYS A 140 -18.67 29.49 -0.38
N TYR A 141 -17.65 29.14 -1.16
CA TYR A 141 -17.00 30.02 -2.15
C TYR A 141 -16.42 31.32 -1.56
N GLN A 142 -16.12 31.35 -0.27
CA GLN A 142 -15.48 32.49 0.40
C GLN A 142 -13.97 32.51 0.19
N THR A 143 -13.38 31.32 0.02
CA THR A 143 -11.93 31.15 -0.17
C THR A 143 -11.65 30.41 -1.48
N PRO A 144 -10.83 30.97 -2.39
CA PRO A 144 -10.44 30.28 -3.62
C PRO A 144 -9.50 29.11 -3.31
N ALA A 145 -9.76 27.96 -3.93
CA ALA A 145 -8.93 26.76 -3.82
C ALA A 145 -8.91 25.96 -5.12
N ASP A 146 -7.88 25.13 -5.30
CA ASP A 146 -7.71 24.18 -6.42
C ASP A 146 -8.52 22.89 -6.23
N TYR A 147 -9.40 22.87 -5.24
CA TYR A 147 -10.29 21.77 -4.90
C TYR A 147 -11.71 22.28 -4.61
N HIS A 148 -12.65 21.36 -4.53
CA HIS A 148 -14.05 21.58 -4.18
C HIS A 148 -14.41 20.79 -2.94
N VAL A 149 -15.33 21.34 -2.16
CA VAL A 149 -15.93 20.66 -1.02
C VAL A 149 -17.42 20.64 -1.29
N PHE A 150 -17.98 19.45 -1.43
CA PHE A 150 -19.41 19.25 -1.69
C PHE A 150 -19.86 17.93 -1.07
N ARG A 151 -21.15 17.86 -0.74
CA ARG A 151 -21.77 16.68 -0.14
C ARG A 151 -21.84 15.54 -1.13
N ILE A 152 -21.45 14.34 -0.69
CA ILE A 152 -21.56 13.10 -1.47
C ILE A 152 -22.24 12.06 -0.59
N GLN A 153 -23.30 11.42 -1.11
CA GLN A 153 -23.86 10.23 -0.48
C GLN A 153 -23.03 9.02 -0.91
N VAL A 154 -22.45 8.32 0.05
CA VAL A 154 -21.57 7.16 -0.22
C VAL A 154 -22.30 5.84 -0.09
N ALA A 155 -23.31 5.78 0.77
CA ALA A 155 -24.15 4.61 0.97
C ALA A 155 -25.57 5.03 1.38
N SER A 156 -26.51 4.12 1.20
CA SER A 156 -27.86 4.22 1.75
C SER A 156 -28.35 2.82 2.06
N GLU A 157 -28.56 2.53 3.34
CA GLU A 157 -29.21 1.28 3.75
C GLU A 157 -30.64 1.55 4.20
N THR A 158 -31.57 0.66 3.82
CA THR A 158 -32.97 0.76 4.24
C THR A 158 -33.28 -0.35 5.23
N LEU A 159 -33.73 0.02 6.43
CA LEU A 159 -34.16 -0.89 7.47
C LEU A 159 -35.57 -0.50 7.92
N GLU A 160 -36.53 -1.44 7.86
CA GLU A 160 -37.92 -1.23 8.30
C GLU A 160 -38.54 0.06 7.75
N GLU A 161 -38.43 0.25 6.43
CA GLU A 161 -38.93 1.43 5.68
C GLU A 161 -38.24 2.77 6.02
N THR A 162 -37.23 2.77 6.88
CA THR A 162 -36.39 3.95 7.19
C THR A 162 -35.08 3.89 6.42
N GLU A 163 -34.74 4.96 5.71
CA GLU A 163 -33.49 5.10 4.98
C GLU A 163 -32.39 5.72 5.87
N TYR A 164 -31.22 5.11 5.87
CA TYR A 164 -30.02 5.53 6.62
C TYR A 164 -28.92 5.92 5.62
N PRO A 165 -28.94 7.15 5.11
CA PRO A 165 -27.95 7.62 4.16
C PRO A 165 -26.65 8.05 4.86
N GLU A 166 -25.51 7.59 4.33
CA GLU A 166 -24.17 7.97 4.76
C GLU A 166 -23.58 9.04 3.83
N PHE A 167 -22.98 10.08 4.40
CA PHE A 167 -22.46 11.20 3.63
C PHE A 167 -20.99 11.52 3.94
N ILE A 168 -20.25 11.82 2.89
CA ILE A 168 -19.05 12.66 2.96
C ILE A 168 -19.48 14.12 2.81
N ASN A 169 -18.82 15.00 3.57
CA ASN A 169 -19.16 16.41 3.74
C ASN A 169 -20.63 16.60 4.11
N PRO A 170 -21.11 16.00 5.22
CA PRO A 170 -22.48 16.18 5.66
C PRO A 170 -22.76 17.64 5.98
N ILE A 171 -23.91 18.12 5.52
CA ILE A 171 -24.31 19.52 5.64
C ILE A 171 -25.49 19.62 6.60
N GLY A 172 -25.34 20.45 7.63
CA GLY A 172 -26.43 20.90 8.49
C GLY A 172 -26.98 22.23 8.00
N SER A 173 -28.25 22.50 8.33
CA SER A 173 -28.88 23.81 8.13
C SER A 173 -29.33 24.35 9.48
N ASP A 174 -28.88 25.55 9.82
CA ASP A 174 -29.42 26.34 10.95
C ASP A 174 -30.52 27.31 10.48
N GLY A 175 -31.19 26.98 9.37
CA GLY A 175 -32.31 27.75 8.81
C GLY A 175 -31.92 29.03 8.04
N LYS A 176 -30.65 29.46 8.06
CA LYS A 176 -30.15 30.63 7.30
C LYS A 176 -28.91 30.38 6.45
N THR A 177 -28.13 29.36 6.79
CA THR A 177 -26.85 29.03 6.14
C THR A 177 -26.61 27.54 6.18
N TYR A 178 -26.04 27.01 5.11
CA TYR A 178 -25.55 25.64 5.04
C TYR A 178 -24.14 25.58 5.62
N ALA A 179 -23.91 24.69 6.59
CA ALA A 179 -22.63 24.53 7.26
C ALA A 179 -22.23 23.04 7.30
N LEU A 180 -20.93 22.76 7.31
CA LEU A 180 -20.45 21.39 7.44
C LEU A 180 -20.68 20.91 8.87
N LEU A 181 -21.16 19.67 9.02
CA LEU A 181 -21.20 19.02 10.33
C LEU A 181 -19.77 18.63 10.71
N LYS A 182 -19.05 19.57 11.34
CA LYS A 182 -17.64 19.45 11.73
C LYS A 182 -17.39 19.10 13.19
N GLU A 183 -18.40 19.26 14.03
CA GLU A 183 -18.32 18.90 15.45
C GLU A 183 -18.47 17.40 15.67
N ALA A 184 -17.99 16.93 16.83
CA ALA A 184 -18.22 15.57 17.27
C ALA A 184 -19.72 15.32 17.45
N ARG A 185 -20.22 14.20 16.93
CA ARG A 185 -21.66 13.89 16.90
C ARG A 185 -21.90 12.39 17.02
N THR A 186 -23.16 12.03 17.21
CA THR A 186 -23.62 10.65 17.10
C THR A 186 -24.33 10.50 15.76
N GLU A 187 -23.87 9.57 14.94
CA GLU A 187 -24.54 9.17 13.70
C GLU A 187 -25.20 7.81 13.88
N ARG A 188 -26.37 7.62 13.28
CA ARG A 188 -27.08 6.34 13.32
C ARG A 188 -26.84 5.62 11.99
N VAL A 189 -26.14 4.51 12.04
CA VAL A 189 -25.67 3.76 10.87
C VAL A 189 -26.14 2.31 10.97
N VAL A 190 -26.40 1.67 9.84
CA VAL A 190 -26.75 0.25 9.82
C VAL A 190 -25.47 -0.59 9.75
N ILE A 191 -25.26 -1.45 10.74
CA ILE A 191 -24.13 -2.37 10.80
C ILE A 191 -24.69 -3.78 10.98
N SER A 192 -24.39 -4.68 10.05
CA SER A 192 -24.85 -6.07 10.09
C SER A 192 -26.38 -6.21 10.21
N GLY A 193 -27.13 -5.31 9.57
CA GLY A 193 -28.61 -5.32 9.58
C GLY A 193 -29.25 -4.74 10.84
N GLN A 194 -28.50 -4.04 11.69
CA GLN A 194 -29.02 -3.35 12.87
C GLN A 194 -28.65 -1.87 12.84
N ALA A 195 -29.60 -0.99 13.18
CA ALA A 195 -29.33 0.43 13.35
C ALA A 195 -28.61 0.68 14.68
N VAL A 196 -27.35 1.15 14.61
CA VAL A 196 -26.46 1.37 15.75
C VAL A 196 -26.07 2.85 15.82
N ASP A 197 -26.06 3.40 17.03
CA ASP A 197 -25.56 4.76 17.29
C ASP A 197 -24.03 4.75 17.40
N VAL A 198 -23.35 5.42 16.48
CA VAL A 198 -21.89 5.52 16.39
C VAL A 198 -21.45 6.93 16.76
N LYS A 199 -20.55 7.05 17.74
CA LYS A 199 -19.92 8.34 18.07
C LYS A 199 -18.77 8.62 17.12
N VAL A 200 -18.87 9.72 16.39
CA VAL A 200 -17.84 10.15 15.44
C VAL A 200 -17.11 11.40 15.96
N PRO A 201 -15.78 11.48 15.80
CA PRO A 201 -15.00 12.62 16.29
C PRO A 201 -15.23 13.88 15.43
N ALA A 202 -14.77 15.03 15.95
CA ALA A 202 -14.76 16.27 15.17
C ALA A 202 -13.93 16.09 13.88
N GLY A 203 -14.42 16.65 12.77
CA GLY A 203 -13.82 16.51 11.44
C GLY A 203 -14.15 15.20 10.72
N TYR A 204 -14.90 14.28 11.33
CA TYR A 204 -15.25 13.01 10.70
C TYR A 204 -16.12 13.21 9.45
N GLY A 205 -15.71 12.56 8.36
CA GLY A 205 -16.40 12.59 7.07
C GLY A 205 -16.18 13.88 6.27
N ILE A 206 -15.25 14.77 6.65
CA ILE A 206 -14.94 15.99 5.89
C ILE A 206 -13.74 15.75 4.98
N SER A 207 -13.91 15.95 3.67
CA SER A 207 -12.87 15.76 2.66
C SER A 207 -12.99 16.75 1.50
N PRO A 208 -11.87 17.37 1.06
CA PRO A 208 -11.82 18.08 -0.21
C PRO A 208 -11.68 17.11 -1.40
N PHE A 209 -12.09 17.56 -2.58
CA PHE A 209 -11.97 16.86 -3.86
C PHE A 209 -11.23 17.74 -4.88
N LEU A 210 -10.13 17.23 -5.46
CA LEU A 210 -9.31 17.99 -6.40
C LEU A 210 -10.09 18.38 -7.67
N LYS A 211 -9.86 19.58 -8.20
CA LYS A 211 -10.33 19.95 -9.54
C LYS A 211 -9.43 19.28 -10.57
N VAL A 212 -10.01 18.47 -11.45
CA VAL A 212 -9.28 17.73 -12.50
C VAL A 212 -9.20 18.52 -13.82
N SER A 213 -9.81 19.71 -13.89
CA SER A 213 -9.74 20.60 -15.06
C SER A 213 -9.57 22.05 -14.64
N ARG A 214 -8.91 22.83 -15.51
CA ARG A 214 -8.85 24.30 -15.45
C ARG A 214 -10.01 24.91 -16.20
#